data_AF-A0A955NBG6-F1
#
_entry.id   AF-A0A955NBG6-F1
#
_cell.length_a   1.000
_cell.length_b   1.000
_cell.length_c   1.000
_cell.angle_alpha   90.00
_cell.angle_beta   90.00
_cell.angle_gamma   90.00
#
_symmetry.space_group_name_H-M   'P 1'
#
loop_
_entity.id
_entity.type
_entity.pdbx_description
1 polymer ?
#
loop_
_entity_poly.entity_id
_entity_poly.type
_entity_poly.pdbx_seq_one_letter_code
_entity_poly.pdbx_strand_id
1 'polypeptide(L)'
;WGWRFEGHHLSVNVTMDGDETLAVTPTFFGANPATVGEGRWEGFRALPTQEDLAREFMLSLPREQREQAIVEGELTDVASGGEAQINPGDVAGIKAESLSPDDRALLVELIGSYTKWFRPEVAEKLGLTREQLADDPELVFHWMGGLGEGDVLHTYRISGKSFDIQYANHQNAANHVHTLFRTIGHDFGE
;
A
#
# COMPACT_ATOMS: atom_id res chain seq x y z
N TRP A 1 -25.71 -1.64 -6.54
CA TRP A 1 -25.83 -1.69 -5.07
C TRP A 1 -24.46 -1.96 -4.48
N GLY A 2 -24.18 -1.54 -3.26
CA GLY A 2 -22.86 -1.70 -2.64
C GLY A 2 -22.97 -1.95 -1.15
N TRP A 3 -21.89 -2.46 -0.56
CA TRP A 3 -21.77 -2.62 0.88
C TRP A 3 -20.43 -2.08 1.35
N ARG A 4 -20.44 -1.61 2.61
CA ARG A 4 -19.29 -1.07 3.29
C ARG A 4 -19.25 -1.64 4.70
N PHE A 5 -18.10 -2.19 5.10
CA PHE A 5 -17.85 -2.68 6.45
C PHE A 5 -16.70 -1.88 7.06
N GLU A 6 -16.90 -1.31 8.25
CA GLU A 6 -15.94 -0.40 8.88
C GLU A 6 -15.71 -0.69 10.37
N GLY A 7 -14.45 -0.51 10.78
CA GLY A 7 -13.96 -0.37 12.15
C GLY A 7 -12.69 0.46 12.14
N HIS A 8 -12.14 0.80 13.32
CA HIS A 8 -10.95 1.67 13.45
C HIS A 8 -9.75 1.19 12.59
N HIS A 9 -9.67 -0.11 12.29
CA HIS A 9 -8.58 -0.75 11.55
C HIS A 9 -9.01 -1.58 10.34
N LEU A 10 -10.25 -1.42 9.86
CA LEU A 10 -10.76 -2.20 8.73
C LEU A 10 -11.81 -1.39 8.01
N SER A 11 -11.61 -1.07 6.73
CA SER A 11 -12.66 -0.53 5.87
C SER A 11 -12.61 -1.21 4.51
N VAL A 12 -13.69 -1.87 4.11
CA VAL A 12 -13.82 -2.56 2.81
C VAL A 12 -15.03 -2.02 2.10
N ASN A 13 -14.84 -1.58 0.85
CA ASN A 13 -15.88 -1.01 0.00
C ASN A 13 -16.02 -1.86 -1.26
N VAL A 14 -17.25 -2.27 -1.57
CA VAL A 14 -17.56 -3.03 -2.79
C VAL A 14 -18.80 -2.46 -3.47
N THR A 15 -18.67 -2.16 -4.75
CA THR A 15 -19.76 -1.67 -5.62
C THR A 15 -20.06 -2.70 -6.70
N MET A 16 -21.33 -3.03 -6.89
CA MET A 16 -21.79 -4.02 -7.86
C MET A 16 -23.03 -3.53 -8.64
N ASP A 17 -23.18 -4.01 -9.88
CA ASP A 17 -24.41 -3.93 -10.66
C ASP A 17 -24.80 -5.32 -11.15
N GLY A 18 -25.95 -5.84 -10.70
CA GLY A 18 -26.30 -7.25 -10.89
C GLY A 18 -25.22 -8.20 -10.36
N ASP A 19 -24.71 -9.08 -11.24
CA ASP A 19 -23.62 -10.02 -10.97
C ASP A 19 -22.22 -9.43 -11.25
N GLU A 20 -22.16 -8.17 -11.71
CA GLU A 20 -20.94 -7.49 -12.07
C GLU A 20 -20.37 -6.68 -10.89
N THR A 21 -19.12 -6.97 -10.52
CA THR A 21 -18.36 -6.10 -9.61
C THR A 21 -17.79 -4.92 -10.39
N LEU A 22 -18.08 -3.71 -9.91
CA LEU A 22 -17.68 -2.43 -10.51
C LEU A 22 -16.47 -1.82 -9.80
N ALA A 23 -16.37 -1.98 -8.48
CA ALA A 23 -15.24 -1.49 -7.69
C ALA A 23 -15.05 -2.29 -6.40
N VAL A 24 -13.81 -2.38 -5.93
CA VAL A 24 -13.40 -3.04 -4.67
C VAL A 24 -12.52 -2.15 -3.79
N THR A 25 -12.40 -0.87 -4.15
CA THR A 25 -11.65 0.11 -3.38
C THR A 25 -12.50 1.37 -3.12
N PRO A 26 -12.16 2.20 -2.13
CA PRO A 26 -11.01 2.09 -1.21
C PRO A 26 -11.06 0.85 -0.32
N THR A 27 -9.92 0.20 -0.10
CA THR A 27 -9.75 -0.90 0.87
C THR A 27 -8.65 -0.54 1.86
N PHE A 28 -8.97 -0.59 3.14
CA PHE A 28 -8.10 -0.21 4.25
C PHE A 28 -7.98 -1.34 5.27
N PHE A 29 -6.74 -1.61 5.68
CA PHE A 29 -6.43 -2.45 6.82
C PHE A 29 -5.50 -1.73 7.77
N GLY A 30 -5.65 -2.02 9.06
CA GLY A 30 -4.76 -1.56 10.10
C GLY A 30 -4.61 -2.57 11.21
N ALA A 31 -3.70 -2.30 12.13
CA ALA A 31 -3.50 -3.07 13.34
C ALA A 31 -2.88 -2.21 14.44
N ASN A 32 -3.43 -2.29 15.66
CA ASN A 32 -2.81 -1.76 16.87
C ASN A 32 -3.15 -2.69 18.07
N PRO A 33 -2.16 -3.38 18.66
CA PRO A 33 -0.76 -3.41 18.23
C PRO A 33 -0.59 -4.19 16.93
N ALA A 34 0.41 -3.83 16.12
CA ALA A 34 0.82 -4.61 14.95
C ALA A 34 1.55 -5.90 15.35
N THR A 35 2.30 -5.88 16.45
CA THR A 35 2.98 -7.00 17.09
C THR A 35 2.51 -7.11 18.52
N VAL A 36 1.94 -8.26 18.88
CA VAL A 36 1.44 -8.52 20.24
C VAL A 36 2.62 -8.68 21.19
N GLY A 37 2.69 -7.82 22.21
CA GLY A 37 3.82 -7.77 23.13
C GLY A 37 3.75 -8.74 24.33
N GLU A 38 2.58 -9.33 24.62
CA GLU A 38 2.42 -10.21 25.78
C GLU A 38 1.25 -11.20 25.65
N GLY A 39 1.27 -12.22 26.51
CA GLY A 39 0.18 -13.18 26.66
C GLY A 39 0.19 -14.30 25.62
N ARG A 40 -0.94 -15.00 25.45
CA ARG A 40 -1.02 -16.23 24.63
C ARG A 40 -0.68 -16.03 23.14
N TRP A 41 -0.67 -14.79 22.67
CA TRP A 41 -0.40 -14.40 21.28
C TRP A 41 0.89 -13.59 21.14
N GLU A 42 1.72 -13.52 22.19
CA GLU A 42 3.00 -12.81 22.16
C GLU A 42 3.82 -13.18 20.91
N GLY A 43 4.35 -12.16 20.23
CA GLY A 43 5.10 -12.29 18.98
C GLY A 43 4.24 -12.41 17.72
N PHE A 44 2.91 -12.50 17.82
CA PHE A 44 2.04 -12.47 16.65
C PHE A 44 2.13 -11.10 15.96
N ARG A 45 2.47 -11.10 14.66
CA ARG A 45 2.48 -9.93 13.79
C ARG A 45 1.26 -9.92 12.87
N ALA A 46 0.47 -8.86 12.93
CA ALA A 46 -0.59 -8.55 11.97
C ALA A 46 -0.01 -7.79 10.78
N LEU A 47 -0.51 -8.10 9.57
CA LEU A 47 -0.10 -7.47 8.31
C LEU A 47 1.44 -7.45 8.04
N PRO A 48 2.20 -8.53 8.33
CA PRO A 48 3.66 -8.49 8.21
C PRO A 48 4.13 -8.37 6.75
N THR A 49 3.36 -8.94 5.81
CA THR A 49 3.77 -9.10 4.41
C THR A 49 4.06 -7.77 3.72
N GLN A 50 3.20 -6.77 3.90
CA GLN A 50 3.36 -5.45 3.30
C GLN A 50 4.64 -4.76 3.77
N GLU A 51 4.87 -4.77 5.10
CA GLU A 51 6.06 -4.18 5.71
C GLU A 51 7.34 -4.89 5.27
N ASP A 52 7.36 -6.22 5.37
CA ASP A 52 8.55 -7.03 5.13
C ASP A 52 9.01 -6.88 3.67
N LEU A 53 8.08 -6.94 2.71
CA LEU A 53 8.37 -6.75 1.28
C LEU A 53 8.86 -5.32 0.96
N ALA A 54 8.24 -4.29 1.56
CA ALA A 54 8.67 -2.91 1.33
C ALA A 54 10.08 -2.62 1.89
N ARG A 55 10.41 -3.21 3.05
CA ARG A 55 11.74 -3.14 3.62
C ARG A 55 12.76 -3.93 2.79
N GLU A 56 12.40 -5.13 2.34
CA GLU A 56 13.24 -5.93 1.44
C GLU A 56 13.57 -5.14 0.17
N PHE A 57 12.56 -4.54 -0.47
CA PHE A 57 12.74 -3.65 -1.61
C PHE A 57 13.72 -2.51 -1.28
N MET A 58 13.49 -1.73 -0.23
CA MET A 58 14.38 -0.62 0.14
C MET A 58 15.83 -1.05 0.44
N LEU A 59 16.01 -2.24 1.03
CA LEU A 59 17.33 -2.76 1.36
C LEU A 59 18.06 -3.35 0.14
N SER A 60 17.32 -3.85 -0.86
CA SER A 60 17.86 -4.35 -2.12
C SER A 60 18.46 -3.24 -3.00
N LEU A 61 17.86 -2.04 -2.97
CA LEU A 61 18.26 -0.93 -3.83
C LEU A 61 19.73 -0.52 -3.62
N PRO A 62 20.49 -0.28 -4.71
CA PRO A 62 21.75 0.44 -4.64
C PRO A 62 21.60 1.77 -3.91
N ARG A 63 22.67 2.24 -3.26
CA ARG A 63 22.64 3.44 -2.41
C ARG A 63 21.99 4.64 -3.11
N GLU A 64 22.38 4.93 -4.34
CA GLU A 64 21.87 6.09 -5.10
C GLU A 64 20.36 5.98 -5.38
N GLN A 65 19.87 4.79 -5.73
CA GLN A 65 18.45 4.54 -5.96
C GLN A 65 17.64 4.58 -4.65
N ARG A 66 18.22 4.07 -3.57
CA ARG A 66 17.62 4.15 -2.23
C ARG A 66 17.48 5.59 -1.77
N GLU A 67 18.48 6.43 -2.01
CA GLU A 67 18.44 7.86 -1.72
C GLU A 67 17.36 8.58 -2.58
N GLN A 68 17.12 8.16 -3.82
CA GLN A 68 16.01 8.66 -4.65
C GLN A 68 14.63 8.20 -4.17
N ALA A 69 14.53 7.00 -3.60
CA ALA A 69 13.28 6.47 -3.05
C ALA A 69 12.90 7.19 -1.74
N ILE A 70 13.86 7.73 -0.99
CA ILE A 70 13.61 8.43 0.27
C ILE A 70 13.14 9.85 -0.01
N VAL A 71 11.97 10.20 0.53
CA VAL A 71 11.40 11.55 0.48
C VAL A 71 11.47 12.16 1.88
N GLU A 72 11.93 13.41 1.97
CA GLU A 72 11.95 14.15 3.24
C GLU A 72 10.56 14.70 3.57
N GLY A 73 10.15 14.59 4.82
CA GLY A 73 8.85 15.08 5.28
C GLY A 73 8.48 14.62 6.68
N GLU A 74 7.35 15.12 7.17
CA GLU A 74 6.74 14.62 8.39
C GLU A 74 6.05 13.27 8.11
N LEU A 75 6.24 12.29 9.01
CA LEU A 75 5.55 11.02 8.91
C LEU A 75 4.08 11.20 9.30
N THR A 76 3.20 11.16 8.31
CA THR A 76 1.76 11.23 8.50
C THR A 76 1.11 9.85 8.34
N ASP A 77 -0.13 9.75 8.79
CA ASP A 77 -0.99 8.63 8.49
C ASP A 77 -1.35 8.60 6.98
N VAL A 78 -2.08 7.57 6.54
CA VAL A 78 -2.54 7.46 5.15
C VAL A 78 -3.42 8.67 4.79
N ALA A 79 -2.93 9.51 3.88
CA ALA A 79 -3.37 10.88 3.67
C ALA A 79 -4.78 10.98 3.05
N SER A 80 -5.25 9.91 2.41
CA SER A 80 -6.44 9.95 1.56
C SER A 80 -7.62 9.13 2.10
N GLY A 81 -7.64 8.75 3.38
CA GLY A 81 -8.75 7.96 3.94
C GLY A 81 -10.11 8.66 3.96
N GLY A 82 -10.13 10.00 3.98
CA GLY A 82 -11.36 10.81 4.08
C GLY A 82 -11.77 11.56 2.81
N GLU A 83 -11.01 11.45 1.73
CA GLU A 83 -11.26 12.20 0.49
C GLU A 83 -12.15 11.41 -0.47
N ALA A 84 -13.21 12.04 -0.99
CA ALA A 84 -14.14 11.40 -1.93
C ALA A 84 -13.48 10.90 -3.21
N GLN A 85 -12.46 11.62 -3.70
CA GLN A 85 -11.64 11.23 -4.84
C GLN A 85 -10.18 11.48 -4.50
N ILE A 86 -9.29 10.58 -4.92
CA ILE A 86 -7.84 10.79 -4.79
C ILE A 86 -7.26 11.42 -6.07
N ASN A 87 -6.40 12.41 -5.89
CA ASN A 87 -5.48 12.87 -6.93
C ASN A 87 -4.05 12.69 -6.39
N PRO A 88 -3.27 11.74 -6.92
CA PRO A 88 -1.92 11.50 -6.40
C PRO A 88 -0.97 12.70 -6.54
N GLY A 89 -1.23 13.58 -7.52
CA GLY A 89 -0.35 14.68 -7.87
C GLY A 89 1.00 14.21 -8.42
N ASP A 90 1.98 15.12 -8.46
CA ASP A 90 3.37 14.76 -8.75
C ASP A 90 3.99 14.08 -7.52
N VAL A 91 4.10 12.76 -7.58
CA VAL A 91 4.64 11.96 -6.47
C VAL A 91 6.16 11.88 -6.60
N ALA A 92 6.88 12.45 -5.63
CA ALA A 92 8.33 12.29 -5.51
C ALA A 92 8.68 10.84 -5.14
N GLY A 93 9.83 10.34 -5.61
CA GLY A 93 10.29 8.98 -5.32
C GLY A 93 11.10 8.37 -6.46
N ILE A 94 11.35 7.07 -6.36
CA ILE A 94 12.01 6.30 -7.42
C ILE A 94 10.97 5.78 -8.41
N LYS A 95 11.22 6.01 -9.70
CA LYS A 95 10.39 5.47 -10.78
C LYS A 95 10.71 4.01 -11.04
N ALA A 96 9.69 3.19 -11.28
CA ALA A 96 9.91 1.77 -11.58
C ALA A 96 10.74 1.54 -12.86
N GLU A 97 10.72 2.48 -13.81
CA GLU A 97 11.50 2.42 -15.05
C GLU A 97 13.02 2.50 -14.83
N SER A 98 13.48 3.07 -13.70
CA SER A 98 14.91 3.20 -13.39
C SER A 98 15.47 1.99 -12.63
N LEU A 99 14.61 1.08 -12.18
CA LEU A 99 14.99 -0.09 -11.39
C LEU A 99 15.68 -1.16 -12.23
N SER A 100 16.55 -1.95 -11.60
CA SER A 100 17.02 -3.19 -12.19
C SER A 100 15.85 -4.20 -12.33
N PRO A 101 15.98 -5.24 -13.17
CA PRO A 101 14.96 -6.28 -13.26
C PRO A 101 14.64 -6.96 -11.92
N ASP A 102 15.66 -7.17 -11.08
CA ASP A 102 15.51 -7.83 -9.77
C ASP A 102 14.80 -6.91 -8.77
N ASP A 103 15.19 -5.64 -8.70
CA ASP A 103 14.53 -4.64 -7.82
C ASP A 103 13.09 -4.38 -8.27
N ARG A 104 12.84 -4.33 -9.59
CA ARG A 104 11.48 -4.21 -10.14
C ARG A 104 10.63 -5.42 -9.75
N ALA A 105 11.19 -6.64 -9.75
CA ALA A 105 10.46 -7.83 -9.34
C ALA A 105 10.01 -7.76 -7.87
N LEU A 106 10.84 -7.21 -6.97
CA LEU A 106 10.47 -6.98 -5.57
C LEU A 106 9.33 -5.95 -5.44
N LEU A 107 9.39 -4.85 -6.19
CA LEU A 107 8.29 -3.87 -6.23
C LEU A 107 6.99 -4.49 -6.77
N VAL A 108 7.07 -5.34 -7.80
CA VAL A 108 5.90 -6.07 -8.32
C VAL A 108 5.34 -7.04 -7.29
N GLU A 109 6.17 -7.74 -6.52
CA GLU A 109 5.69 -8.64 -5.47
C GLU A 109 5.04 -7.85 -4.32
N LEU A 110 5.58 -6.69 -3.96
CA LEU A 110 4.97 -5.78 -2.99
C LEU A 110 3.57 -5.34 -3.46
N ILE A 111 3.43 -4.87 -4.71
CA ILE A 111 2.12 -4.56 -5.31
C ILE A 111 1.21 -5.80 -5.27
N GLY A 112 1.75 -6.97 -5.63
CA GLY A 112 1.04 -8.24 -5.59
C GLY A 112 0.50 -8.62 -4.21
N SER A 113 1.16 -8.18 -3.13
CA SER A 113 0.66 -8.40 -1.77
C SER A 113 -0.68 -7.72 -1.50
N TYR A 114 -0.94 -6.59 -2.18
CA TYR A 114 -2.18 -5.83 -2.09
C TYR A 114 -3.27 -6.38 -3.00
N THR A 115 -2.92 -6.76 -4.22
CA THR A 115 -3.90 -7.31 -5.18
C THR A 115 -4.48 -8.64 -4.71
N LYS A 116 -3.72 -9.40 -3.92
CA LYS A 116 -4.17 -10.64 -3.24
C LYS A 116 -5.30 -10.42 -2.22
N TRP A 117 -5.63 -9.18 -1.86
CA TRP A 117 -6.82 -8.89 -1.04
C TRP A 117 -8.12 -9.09 -1.81
N PHE A 118 -8.06 -9.05 -3.14
CA PHE A 118 -9.21 -9.24 -4.01
C PHE A 118 -9.23 -10.65 -4.58
N ARG A 119 -10.43 -11.14 -4.93
CA ARG A 119 -10.53 -12.42 -5.64
C ARG A 119 -9.86 -12.28 -7.02
N PRO A 120 -9.10 -13.29 -7.50
CA PRO A 120 -8.35 -13.18 -8.75
C PRO A 120 -9.22 -12.75 -9.95
N GLU A 121 -10.43 -13.30 -10.07
CA GLU A 121 -11.35 -12.97 -11.15
C GLU A 121 -11.87 -11.52 -11.08
N VAL A 122 -11.95 -10.95 -9.88
CA VAL A 122 -12.33 -9.55 -9.68
C VAL A 122 -11.16 -8.63 -9.99
N ALA A 123 -9.95 -8.99 -9.52
CA ALA A 123 -8.75 -8.24 -9.83
C ALA A 123 -8.47 -8.19 -11.34
N GLU A 124 -8.59 -9.32 -12.04
CA GLU A 124 -8.46 -9.40 -13.50
C GLU A 124 -9.46 -8.50 -14.22
N LYS A 125 -10.74 -8.59 -13.84
CA LYS A 125 -11.81 -7.81 -14.45
C LYS A 125 -11.61 -6.30 -14.26
N LEU A 126 -11.15 -5.89 -13.08
CA LEU A 126 -10.99 -4.47 -12.72
C LEU A 126 -9.63 -3.88 -13.11
N GLY A 127 -8.75 -4.66 -13.76
CA GLY A 127 -7.43 -4.15 -14.12
C GLY A 127 -6.45 -4.04 -12.94
N LEU A 128 -6.72 -4.78 -11.85
CA LEU A 128 -5.99 -4.72 -10.58
C LEU A 128 -5.08 -5.94 -10.36
N THR A 129 -4.73 -6.68 -11.41
CA THR A 129 -3.69 -7.72 -11.27
C THR A 129 -2.33 -7.07 -11.04
N ARG A 130 -1.42 -7.80 -10.40
CA ARG A 130 -0.07 -7.27 -10.14
C ARG A 130 0.65 -6.91 -11.44
N GLU A 131 0.46 -7.68 -12.51
CA GLU A 131 1.07 -7.42 -13.82
C GLU A 131 0.52 -6.12 -14.42
N GLN A 132 -0.81 -5.93 -14.41
CA GLN A 132 -1.44 -4.73 -14.94
C GLN A 132 -1.01 -3.46 -14.19
N LEU A 133 -0.92 -3.51 -12.86
CA LEU A 133 -0.49 -2.37 -12.05
C LEU A 133 1.02 -2.10 -12.18
N ALA A 134 1.83 -3.15 -12.35
CA ALA A 134 3.28 -3.02 -12.53
C ALA A 134 3.68 -2.44 -13.89
N ASP A 135 2.84 -2.59 -14.91
CA ASP A 135 3.05 -2.05 -16.26
C ASP A 135 2.65 -0.57 -16.39
N ASP A 136 2.25 0.08 -15.30
CA ASP A 136 1.97 1.51 -15.27
C ASP A 136 3.26 2.33 -15.56
N PRO A 137 3.29 3.16 -16.62
CA PRO A 137 4.47 3.96 -16.97
C PRO A 137 4.75 5.09 -15.98
N GLU A 138 3.78 5.45 -15.14
CA GLU A 138 3.89 6.47 -14.10
C GLU A 138 4.11 5.85 -12.72
N LEU A 139 4.48 4.56 -12.65
CA LEU A 139 4.72 3.85 -11.39
C LEU A 139 5.90 4.45 -10.63
N VAL A 140 5.60 5.01 -9.45
CA VAL A 140 6.56 5.58 -8.51
C VAL A 140 6.42 4.91 -7.16
N PHE A 141 7.55 4.59 -6.55
CA PHE A 141 7.65 4.18 -5.17
C PHE A 141 8.35 5.28 -4.36
N HIS A 142 7.83 5.58 -3.16
CA HIS A 142 8.58 6.37 -2.21
C HIS A 142 8.47 5.87 -0.78
N TRP A 143 9.49 6.20 -0.01
CA TRP A 143 9.67 5.83 1.39
C TRP A 143 9.92 7.08 2.21
N MET A 144 9.39 7.12 3.43
CA MET A 144 9.74 8.13 4.42
C MET A 144 10.06 7.44 5.75
N GLY A 145 10.94 8.06 6.53
CA GLY A 145 11.35 7.52 7.83
C GLY A 145 12.55 6.59 7.73
N GLY A 146 12.84 5.85 8.79
CA GLY A 146 14.10 5.14 8.93
C GLY A 146 14.07 3.72 8.34
N LEU A 147 15.25 3.23 7.95
CA LEU A 147 15.49 1.86 7.45
C LEU A 147 16.24 0.98 8.46
N GLY A 148 16.38 1.43 9.69
CA GLY A 148 17.04 0.67 10.75
C GLY A 148 16.25 -0.58 11.15
N GLU A 149 16.93 -1.46 11.89
CA GLU A 149 16.32 -2.61 12.55
C GLU A 149 15.45 -2.19 13.73
N GLY A 150 14.42 -2.99 14.04
CA GLY A 150 13.52 -2.75 15.16
C GLY A 150 12.45 -1.69 14.88
N ASP A 151 12.04 -1.01 15.95
CA ASP A 151 10.87 -0.12 16.03
C ASP A 151 11.11 1.25 15.35
N VAL A 152 11.40 1.20 14.06
CA VAL A 152 11.73 2.39 13.28
C VAL A 152 10.49 2.89 12.55
N LEU A 153 10.08 4.12 12.87
CA LEU A 153 8.94 4.77 12.24
C LEU A 153 9.18 4.94 10.74
N HIS A 154 8.19 4.57 9.94
CA HIS A 154 8.27 4.67 8.49
C HIS A 154 6.90 4.72 7.83
N THR A 155 6.89 5.20 6.59
CA THR A 155 5.75 5.14 5.68
C THR A 155 6.27 4.84 4.28
N TYR A 156 5.41 4.30 3.42
CA TYR A 156 5.68 4.24 1.99
C TYR A 156 4.41 4.45 1.19
N ARG A 157 4.60 4.76 -0.09
CA ARG A 157 3.52 4.87 -1.07
C ARG A 157 3.95 4.31 -2.40
N ILE A 158 3.01 3.69 -3.09
CA ILE A 158 3.13 3.22 -4.46
C ILE A 158 2.03 3.92 -5.24
N SER A 159 2.42 4.75 -6.19
CA SER A 159 1.48 5.53 -6.98
C SER A 159 1.66 5.22 -8.44
N GLY A 160 0.54 5.01 -9.13
CA GLY A 160 0.45 4.94 -10.58
C GLY A 160 -0.64 5.88 -11.07
N LYS A 161 -0.89 5.84 -12.38
CA LYS A 161 -1.95 6.60 -13.02
C LYS A 161 -3.35 6.11 -12.65
N SER A 162 -3.51 4.81 -12.37
CA SER A 162 -4.81 4.19 -12.07
C SER A 162 -5.01 3.82 -10.60
N PHE A 163 -3.97 3.93 -9.77
CA PHE A 163 -4.05 3.48 -8.39
C PHE A 163 -3.10 4.21 -7.44
N ASP A 164 -3.39 4.06 -6.15
CA ASP A 164 -2.58 4.56 -5.06
C ASP A 164 -2.61 3.60 -3.89
N ILE A 165 -1.43 3.21 -3.40
CA ILE A 165 -1.26 2.38 -2.22
C ILE A 165 -0.43 3.16 -1.21
N GLN A 166 -0.93 3.27 0.01
CA GLN A 166 -0.25 3.94 1.12
C GLN A 166 -0.07 2.98 2.29
N TYR A 167 1.03 3.12 2.99
CA TYR A 167 1.32 2.39 4.22
C TYR A 167 1.95 3.35 5.23
N ALA A 168 1.48 3.29 6.46
CA ALA A 168 1.97 4.09 7.56
C ALA A 168 2.17 3.24 8.81
N ASN A 169 3.36 3.32 9.39
CA ASN A 169 3.69 2.77 10.68
C ASN A 169 4.55 3.79 11.45
N HIS A 170 3.88 4.89 11.82
CA HIS A 170 4.53 6.09 12.37
C HIS A 170 4.14 6.38 13.83
N GLN A 171 3.34 5.51 14.45
CA GLN A 171 2.85 5.65 15.83
C GLN A 171 3.29 4.47 16.70
N ASN A 172 3.18 4.64 18.02
CA ASN A 172 3.36 3.58 19.02
C ASN A 172 4.65 2.76 18.85
N ALA A 173 5.78 3.41 18.59
CA ALA A 173 7.07 2.76 18.32
C ALA A 173 6.99 1.76 17.15
N ALA A 174 6.49 2.21 15.99
CA ALA A 174 6.30 1.38 14.80
C ALA A 174 5.45 0.13 15.08
N ASN A 175 4.42 0.27 15.91
CA ASN A 175 3.54 -0.83 16.30
C ASN A 175 2.06 -0.52 16.06
N HIS A 176 1.77 0.41 15.14
CA HIS A 176 0.42 0.78 14.76
C HIS A 176 0.41 1.05 13.26
N VAL A 177 -0.03 0.02 12.53
CA VAL A 177 0.00 -0.03 11.07
C VAL A 177 -1.33 0.43 10.52
N HIS A 178 -1.28 1.23 9.48
CA HIS A 178 -2.40 1.59 8.61
C HIS A 178 -1.96 1.43 7.16
N THR A 179 -2.81 0.87 6.32
CA THR A 179 -2.55 0.77 4.89
C THR A 179 -3.83 0.86 4.08
N LEU A 180 -3.75 1.54 2.95
CA LEU A 180 -4.88 1.93 2.11
C LEU A 180 -4.54 1.63 0.65
N PHE A 181 -5.46 0.99 -0.06
CA PHE A 181 -5.40 0.81 -1.52
C PHE A 181 -6.63 1.50 -2.13
N ARG A 182 -6.40 2.44 -3.06
CA ARG A 182 -7.40 3.13 -3.87
C ARG A 182 -7.16 2.95 -5.37
N THR A 183 -8.24 2.91 -6.13
CA THR A 183 -8.26 3.04 -7.59
C THR A 183 -8.71 4.44 -7.98
N ILE A 184 -8.03 5.05 -8.93
CA ILE A 184 -8.28 6.42 -9.39
C ILE A 184 -9.39 6.39 -10.45
N GLY A 185 -10.42 7.23 -10.28
CA GLY A 185 -11.57 7.32 -11.21
C GLY A 185 -12.62 6.21 -11.07
N HIS A 186 -12.52 5.43 -9.99
CA HIS A 186 -13.49 4.40 -9.60
C HIS A 186 -13.68 4.37 -8.07
N ASP A 187 -13.65 5.56 -7.45
CA ASP A 187 -13.85 5.67 -6.00
C ASP A 187 -15.31 5.42 -5.62
N PHE A 188 -15.54 5.06 -4.35
CA PHE A 188 -16.88 4.73 -3.87
C PHE A 188 -17.87 5.89 -4.05
N GLY A 189 -18.92 5.66 -4.83
CA GLY A 189 -20.02 6.60 -5.05
C GLY A 189 -19.97 7.37 -6.37
N GLU A 190 -18.99 7.07 -7.23
CA GLU A 190 -18.94 7.45 -8.65
C GLU A 190 -19.78 6.50 -9.52
#